data_AF-A0A2H0YNV0-F1
#
_entry.id   AF-A0A2H0YNV0-F1
#
_cell.length_a   1.000
_cell.length_b   1.000
_cell.length_c   1.000
_cell.angle_alpha   90.00
_cell.angle_beta   90.00
_cell.angle_gamma   90.00
#
_symmetry.space_group_name_H-M   'P 1'
#
loop_
_entity.id
_entity.type
_entity.pdbx_description
1 polymer ?
#
loop_
_entity_poly.entity_id
_entity_poly.type
_entity_poly.pdbx_seq_one_letter_code
_entity_poly.pdbx_strand_id
1 'polypeptide(L)'
;MTEKELIAKIQELRQLKPRQDWVVLTKKQILGEEKPQFSFIGFLKELQRGEKFAFQHKPAFAFITTLLVLIGVFGFAQNSVPGDFLFSLKKLAEQGQTIFISEKEQSKYNLEAVNKCLDDLTKIAQANQSQKLASAITEYQQTVSKAVESLTRTDPKKDSQNLKELVAEVKKIEEKTNIIKSLGIEGIGENQEWDNALAQIVEREIKDLEETTLTEEQQEALIEIQNDYEAGNYSQALEKILLLTNN
;
A
#
# COMPACT_ATOMS: atom_id res chain seq x y z
N MET A 1 58.99 3.83 3.73
CA MET A 1 58.16 3.14 2.72
C MET A 1 58.14 4.04 1.50
N THR A 2 58.56 3.54 0.34
CA THR A 2 58.58 4.29 -0.91
C THR A 2 57.31 4.04 -1.73
N GLU A 3 56.87 4.98 -2.57
CA GLU A 3 55.65 4.83 -3.39
C GLU A 3 55.67 3.55 -4.24
N LYS A 4 56.84 3.14 -4.71
CA LYS A 4 57.03 1.89 -5.46
C LYS A 4 56.70 0.65 -4.62
N GLU A 5 57.05 0.65 -3.33
CA GLU A 5 56.69 -0.43 -2.41
C GLU A 5 55.19 -0.46 -2.10
N LEU A 6 54.55 0.72 -2.03
CA LEU A 6 53.11 0.81 -1.80
C LEU A 6 52.32 0.27 -3.00
N ILE A 7 52.72 0.64 -4.21
CA ILE A 7 52.09 0.17 -5.46
C ILE A 7 52.25 -1.35 -5.60
N ALA A 8 53.43 -1.89 -5.30
CA ALA A 8 53.67 -3.33 -5.32
C ALA A 8 52.78 -4.08 -4.32
N LYS A 9 52.64 -3.55 -3.09
CA LYS A 9 51.76 -4.15 -2.06
C LYS A 9 50.28 -4.10 -2.44
N ILE A 10 49.81 -3.01 -3.05
CA ILE A 10 48.42 -2.91 -3.53
C ILE A 10 48.17 -3.90 -4.67
N GLN A 11 49.14 -4.13 -5.55
CA GLN A 11 49.04 -5.13 -6.62
C GLN A 11 48.98 -6.56 -6.07
N GLU A 12 49.74 -6.89 -5.02
CA GLU A 12 49.65 -8.19 -4.33
C GLU A 12 48.28 -8.40 -3.68
N LEU A 13 47.73 -7.37 -3.01
CA LEU A 13 46.40 -7.45 -2.37
C LEU A 13 45.28 -7.72 -3.38
N ARG A 14 45.42 -7.26 -4.63
CA ARG A 14 44.43 -7.47 -5.70
C ARG A 14 44.36 -8.93 -6.17
N GLN A 15 45.40 -9.73 -5.91
CA GLN A 15 45.44 -11.16 -6.26
C GLN A 15 44.87 -12.05 -5.15
N LEU A 16 44.66 -11.51 -3.94
CA LEU A 16 44.04 -12.25 -2.85
C LEU A 16 42.53 -12.39 -3.14
N LYS A 17 42.11 -13.62 -3.44
CA LYS A 17 40.68 -13.94 -3.51
C LYS A 17 40.06 -13.73 -2.13
N PRO A 18 38.94 -13.02 -2.02
CA PRO A 18 38.24 -12.91 -0.75
C PRO A 18 37.82 -14.30 -0.29
N ARG A 19 38.03 -14.59 1.00
CA ARG A 19 37.60 -15.86 1.59
C ARG A 19 36.10 -16.00 1.40
N GLN A 20 35.65 -17.17 0.95
CA GLN A 20 34.23 -17.42 0.67
C GLN A 20 33.36 -17.11 1.89
N ASP A 21 33.85 -17.40 3.10
CA ASP A 21 33.14 -17.10 4.34
C ASP A 21 32.88 -15.61 4.53
N TRP A 22 33.84 -14.75 4.16
CA TRP A 22 33.67 -13.30 4.21
C TRP A 22 32.65 -12.83 3.19
N VAL A 23 32.71 -13.35 1.95
CA VAL A 23 31.72 -13.03 0.90
C VAL A 23 30.32 -13.47 1.32
N VAL A 24 30.18 -14.63 1.95
CA VAL A 24 28.90 -15.15 2.45
C VAL A 24 28.39 -14.33 3.63
N LEU A 25 29.25 -13.96 4.58
CA LEU A 25 28.90 -13.09 5.71
C LEU A 25 28.46 -11.70 5.23
N THR A 26 29.23 -11.08 4.33
CA THR A 26 28.89 -9.79 3.74
C THR A 26 27.61 -9.90 2.91
N LYS A 27 27.42 -10.98 2.15
CA LYS A 27 26.16 -11.24 1.43
C LYS A 27 24.97 -11.37 2.40
N LYS A 28 25.11 -12.11 3.50
CA LYS A 28 24.08 -12.23 4.55
C LYS A 28 23.81 -10.91 5.26
N GLN A 29 24.84 -10.11 5.48
CA GLN A 29 24.73 -8.81 6.15
C GLN A 29 24.14 -7.73 5.24
N ILE A 30 24.41 -7.78 3.93
CA ILE A 30 23.85 -6.87 2.91
C ILE A 30 22.43 -7.26 2.51
N LEU A 31 22.16 -8.56 2.29
CA LEU A 31 20.85 -9.06 1.88
C LEU A 31 19.89 -9.30 3.06
N GLY A 32 20.37 -9.07 4.29
CA GLY A 32 19.66 -9.38 5.53
C GLY A 32 19.72 -10.87 5.86
N GLU A 33 19.81 -11.19 7.15
CA GLU A 33 19.50 -12.53 7.63
C GLU A 33 18.06 -12.85 7.20
N GLU A 34 17.89 -13.98 6.51
CA GLU A 34 16.61 -14.68 6.50
C GLU A 34 16.28 -15.00 7.97
N LYS A 35 15.59 -14.07 8.65
CA LYS A 35 14.87 -14.37 9.88
C LYS A 35 14.13 -15.67 9.60
N PRO A 36 14.18 -16.68 10.48
CA PRO A 36 13.55 -17.96 10.23
C PRO A 36 12.09 -17.68 9.85
N GLN A 37 11.82 -17.75 8.54
CA GLN A 37 10.48 -17.68 8.02
C GLN A 37 9.77 -18.82 8.72
N PHE A 38 8.60 -18.50 9.27
CA PHE A 38 7.73 -19.48 9.90
C PHE A 38 7.61 -20.70 8.97
N SER A 39 8.37 -21.75 9.27
CA SER A 39 8.45 -22.91 8.40
C SER A 39 7.16 -23.67 8.64
N PHE A 40 6.30 -23.72 7.62
CA PHE A 40 5.05 -24.49 7.70
C PHE A 40 5.32 -25.94 8.12
N ILE A 41 6.47 -26.49 7.75
CA ILE A 41 6.96 -27.82 8.15
C ILE A 41 7.33 -27.87 9.64
N GLY A 42 7.94 -26.80 10.18
CA GLY A 42 8.23 -26.67 11.61
C GLY A 42 6.96 -26.57 12.44
N PHE A 43 6.02 -25.72 12.03
CA PHE A 43 4.70 -25.60 12.66
C PHE A 43 3.92 -26.92 12.62
N LEU A 44 3.90 -27.61 11.48
CA LEU A 44 3.25 -28.93 11.36
C LEU A 44 3.91 -29.98 12.27
N LYS A 45 5.24 -30.00 12.40
CA LYS A 45 5.93 -30.91 13.33
C LYS A 45 5.63 -30.60 14.80
N GLU A 46 5.49 -29.33 15.15
CA GLU A 46 5.14 -28.90 16.51
C GLU A 46 3.67 -29.23 16.84
N LEU A 47 2.77 -29.05 15.86
CA LEU A 47 1.37 -29.47 15.91
C LEU A 47 1.24 -30.99 16.06
N GLN A 48 2.05 -31.75 15.31
CA GLN A 48 2.12 -33.22 15.38
C GLN A 48 2.66 -33.72 16.74
N ARG A 49 3.51 -32.94 17.41
CA ARG A 49 3.92 -33.20 18.81
C ARG A 49 2.78 -32.92 19.80
N GLY A 50 1.94 -31.93 19.51
CA GLY A 50 0.72 -31.59 20.24
C GLY A 50 -0.45 -32.57 20.01
N GLU A 51 -0.40 -33.42 18.99
CA GLU A 51 -1.46 -34.42 18.71
C GLU A 51 -1.66 -35.38 19.88
N LYS A 52 -0.62 -35.72 20.65
CA LYS A 52 -0.79 -36.53 21.87
C LYS A 52 -1.63 -35.85 22.96
N PHE A 53 -1.72 -34.52 22.93
CA PHE A 53 -2.53 -33.72 23.85
C PHE A 53 -3.95 -33.46 23.29
N ALA A 54 -4.08 -33.15 21.99
CA ALA A 54 -5.36 -32.80 21.39
C ALA A 54 -6.30 -34.00 21.20
N PHE A 55 -5.77 -35.20 20.91
CA PHE A 55 -6.58 -36.39 20.60
C PHE A 55 -7.08 -37.17 21.84
N GLN A 56 -6.73 -36.76 23.07
CA GLN A 56 -7.34 -37.30 24.30
C GLN A 56 -8.59 -36.53 24.74
N HIS A 57 -8.84 -35.36 24.19
CA HIS A 57 -10.05 -34.58 24.48
C HIS A 57 -11.20 -35.04 23.57
N LYS A 58 -12.39 -35.23 24.16
CA LYS A 58 -13.60 -35.71 23.46
C LYS A 58 -13.83 -34.92 22.15
N PRO A 59 -14.36 -35.54 21.08
CA PRO A 59 -14.63 -34.86 19.80
C PRO A 59 -15.55 -33.63 19.93
N ALA A 60 -16.25 -33.48 21.06
CA ALA A 60 -16.98 -32.28 21.43
C ALA A 60 -16.14 -30.99 21.40
N PHE A 61 -14.82 -31.05 21.62
CA PHE A 61 -13.93 -29.88 21.57
C PHE A 61 -13.26 -29.68 20.21
N ALA A 62 -13.32 -30.66 19.31
CA ALA A 62 -12.66 -30.58 17.99
C ALA A 62 -13.16 -29.39 17.17
N PHE A 63 -14.46 -29.07 17.27
CA PHE A 63 -15.03 -27.90 16.62
C PHE A 63 -14.46 -26.60 17.18
N ILE A 64 -14.39 -26.46 18.52
CA ILE A 64 -13.90 -25.25 19.19
C ILE A 64 -12.40 -25.06 18.94
N THR A 65 -11.60 -26.12 19.01
CA THR A 65 -10.17 -26.04 18.69
C THR A 65 -9.93 -25.69 17.23
N THR A 66 -10.71 -26.28 16.30
CA THR A 66 -10.64 -25.89 14.89
C THR A 66 -11.02 -24.43 14.69
N LEU A 67 -12.06 -23.94 15.37
CA LEU A 67 -12.48 -22.54 15.31
C LEU A 67 -11.38 -21.61 15.84
N LEU A 68 -10.76 -21.93 16.98
CA LEU A 68 -9.65 -21.17 17.54
C LEU A 68 -8.43 -21.14 16.61
N VAL A 69 -8.09 -22.27 16.00
CA VAL A 69 -7.00 -22.33 15.02
C VAL A 69 -7.33 -21.44 13.81
N LEU A 70 -8.56 -21.51 13.28
CA LEU A 70 -8.97 -20.65 12.17
C LEU A 70 -8.91 -19.17 12.55
N ILE A 71 -9.46 -18.77 13.70
CA ILE A 71 -9.41 -17.39 14.19
C ILE A 71 -7.96 -16.92 14.34
N GLY A 72 -7.08 -17.77 14.89
CA GLY A 72 -5.66 -17.48 15.02
C GLY A 72 -5.00 -17.23 13.66
N VAL A 73 -5.14 -18.16 12.73
CA VAL A 73 -4.55 -18.06 11.37
C VAL A 73 -5.05 -16.81 10.65
N PHE A 74 -6.34 -16.50 10.71
CA PHE A 74 -6.91 -15.29 10.11
C PHE A 74 -6.40 -14.02 10.80
N GLY A 75 -6.29 -14.00 12.13
CA GLY A 75 -5.73 -12.87 12.87
C GLY A 75 -4.27 -12.57 12.49
N PHE A 76 -3.45 -13.61 12.32
CA PHE A 76 -2.07 -13.45 11.83
C PHE A 76 -2.02 -12.98 10.38
N ALA A 77 -2.93 -13.47 9.52
CA ALA A 77 -2.99 -13.07 8.12
C ALA A 77 -3.31 -11.57 7.95
N GLN A 78 -4.11 -10.95 8.83
CA GLN A 78 -4.41 -9.51 8.75
C GLN A 78 -3.17 -8.61 8.84
N ASN A 79 -2.12 -9.06 9.53
CA ASN A 79 -0.85 -8.34 9.67
C ASN A 79 0.17 -8.64 8.56
N SER A 80 -0.16 -9.54 7.63
CA SER A 80 0.72 -9.89 6.53
C SER A 80 0.80 -8.76 5.49
N VAL A 81 1.98 -8.61 4.89
CA VAL A 81 2.26 -7.66 3.81
C VAL A 81 2.50 -8.42 2.50
N PRO A 82 2.38 -7.77 1.32
CA PRO A 82 2.67 -8.43 0.04
C PRO A 82 4.05 -9.10 0.06
N GLY A 83 4.11 -10.35 -0.40
CA GLY A 83 5.30 -11.19 -0.32
C GLY A 83 5.36 -12.14 0.89
N ASP A 84 4.45 -11.99 1.87
CA ASP A 84 4.27 -12.99 2.93
C ASP A 84 3.42 -14.18 2.50
N PHE A 85 3.68 -15.35 3.08
CA PHE A 85 2.92 -16.59 2.80
C PHE A 85 1.43 -16.45 3.10
N LEU A 86 1.06 -15.79 4.20
CA LEU A 86 -0.34 -15.60 4.62
C LEU A 86 -1.02 -14.43 3.89
N PHE A 87 -0.32 -13.69 3.02
CA PHE A 87 -0.89 -12.57 2.29
C PHE A 87 -2.03 -12.99 1.35
N SER A 88 -1.93 -14.16 0.73
CA SER A 88 -3.01 -14.71 -0.08
C SER A 88 -4.30 -14.89 0.72
N LEU A 89 -4.20 -15.22 2.01
CA LEU A 89 -5.37 -15.35 2.88
C LEU A 89 -5.96 -13.98 3.24
N LYS A 90 -5.12 -12.97 3.48
CA LYS A 90 -5.55 -11.57 3.65
C LYS A 90 -6.31 -11.09 2.41
N LYS A 91 -5.74 -11.31 1.22
CA LYS A 91 -6.34 -10.91 -0.06
C LYS A 91 -7.69 -11.59 -0.30
N LEU A 92 -7.83 -12.87 0.02
CA LEU A 92 -9.11 -13.58 -0.06
C LEU A 92 -10.15 -13.00 0.91
N ALA A 93 -9.75 -12.67 2.14
CA ALA A 93 -10.65 -12.03 3.10
C ALA A 93 -11.12 -10.65 2.61
N GLU A 94 -10.20 -9.86 2.04
CA GLU A 94 -10.50 -8.54 1.47
C GLU A 94 -11.43 -8.65 0.24
N GLN A 95 -11.12 -9.55 -0.69
CA GLN A 95 -12.01 -9.83 -1.83
C GLN A 95 -13.38 -10.32 -1.39
N GLY A 96 -13.46 -11.15 -0.35
CA GLY A 96 -14.74 -11.61 0.21
C GLY A 96 -15.62 -10.45 0.69
N GLN A 97 -15.03 -9.39 1.24
CA GLN A 97 -15.78 -8.20 1.66
C GLN A 97 -16.40 -7.47 0.46
N THR A 98 -15.71 -7.41 -0.69
CA THR A 98 -16.22 -6.70 -1.88
C THR A 98 -17.51 -7.27 -2.46
N ILE A 99 -17.85 -8.52 -2.16
CA ILE A 99 -19.10 -9.17 -2.63
C ILE A 99 -20.33 -8.61 -1.89
N PHE A 100 -20.14 -8.07 -0.68
CA PHE A 100 -21.23 -7.54 0.16
C PHE A 100 -21.32 -6.01 0.13
N ILE A 101 -20.40 -5.33 -0.56
CA ILE A 101 -20.33 -3.88 -0.64
C ILE A 101 -21.20 -3.38 -1.80
N SER A 102 -21.97 -2.32 -1.58
CA SER A 102 -22.79 -1.71 -2.63
C SER A 102 -21.92 -1.02 -3.68
N GLU A 103 -22.41 -0.92 -4.92
CA GLU A 103 -21.67 -0.27 -6.03
C GLU A 103 -21.25 1.19 -5.69
N LYS A 104 -22.06 1.89 -4.88
CA LYS A 104 -21.78 3.24 -4.39
C LYS A 104 -20.58 3.29 -3.42
N GLU A 105 -20.41 2.27 -2.59
CA GLU A 105 -19.33 2.17 -1.60
C GLU A 105 -18.06 1.52 -2.18
N GLN A 106 -18.16 0.94 -3.37
CA GLN A 106 -17.05 0.25 -4.03
C GLN A 106 -15.86 1.19 -4.30
N SER A 107 -16.13 2.42 -4.74
CA SER A 107 -15.10 3.42 -4.98
C SER A 107 -14.35 3.79 -3.71
N LYS A 108 -15.08 3.99 -2.60
CA LYS A 108 -14.48 4.22 -1.29
C LYS A 108 -13.62 3.04 -0.84
N TYR A 109 -14.15 1.83 -0.95
CA TYR A 109 -13.40 0.63 -0.58
C TYR A 109 -12.09 0.50 -1.36
N ASN A 110 -12.11 0.77 -2.66
CA ASN A 110 -10.90 0.70 -3.49
C ASN A 110 -9.88 1.77 -3.09
N LEU A 111 -10.31 2.98 -2.72
CA LEU A 111 -9.43 4.02 -2.18
C LEU A 111 -8.83 3.63 -0.83
N GLU A 112 -9.64 3.07 0.08
CA GLU A 112 -9.16 2.54 1.35
C GLU A 112 -8.15 1.40 1.15
N ALA A 113 -8.35 0.57 0.12
CA ALA A 113 -7.41 -0.48 -0.25
C ALA A 113 -6.08 0.09 -0.73
N VAL A 114 -6.08 1.19 -1.52
CA VAL A 114 -4.84 1.92 -1.87
C VAL A 114 -4.14 2.40 -0.60
N ASN A 115 -4.88 3.00 0.34
CA ASN A 115 -4.34 3.46 1.61
C ASN A 115 -3.73 2.33 2.46
N LYS A 116 -4.36 1.14 2.50
CA LYS A 116 -3.81 -0.04 3.16
C LYS A 116 -2.53 -0.54 2.48
N CYS A 117 -2.48 -0.50 1.16
CA CYS A 117 -1.28 -0.91 0.42
C CYS A 117 -0.10 0.05 0.69
N LEU A 118 -0.37 1.35 0.79
CA LEU A 118 0.62 2.34 1.22
C LEU A 118 1.07 2.10 2.67
N ASP A 119 0.17 1.68 3.58
CA ASP A 119 0.58 1.28 4.93
C ASP A 119 1.49 0.04 4.92
N ASP A 120 1.17 -0.95 4.08
CA ASP A 120 2.00 -2.14 3.92
C ASP A 120 3.38 -1.78 3.33
N LEU A 121 3.45 -0.89 2.35
CA LEU A 121 4.71 -0.34 1.82
C LEU A 121 5.51 0.39 2.89
N THR A 122 4.85 1.22 3.70
CA THR A 122 5.49 1.94 4.82
C THR A 122 6.07 0.97 5.84
N LYS A 123 5.31 -0.08 6.21
CA LYS A 123 5.78 -1.14 7.11
C LYS A 123 6.98 -1.89 6.53
N ILE A 124 6.93 -2.25 5.25
CA ILE A 124 8.03 -2.93 4.55
C ILE A 124 9.29 -2.06 4.55
N ALA A 125 9.14 -0.77 4.25
CA ALA A 125 10.23 0.21 4.23
C ALA A 125 10.87 0.36 5.62
N GLN A 126 10.06 0.61 6.65
CA GLN A 126 10.52 0.77 8.03
C GLN A 126 11.17 -0.52 8.57
N ALA A 127 10.68 -1.68 8.16
CA ALA A 127 11.24 -2.98 8.53
C ALA A 127 12.45 -3.41 7.70
N ASN A 128 12.90 -2.59 6.74
CA ASN A 128 13.98 -2.87 5.80
C ASN A 128 13.79 -4.19 5.03
N GLN A 129 12.54 -4.55 4.70
CA GLN A 129 12.21 -5.78 4.00
C GLN A 129 12.28 -5.59 2.48
N SER A 130 13.44 -5.19 1.97
CA SER A 130 13.64 -4.82 0.55
C SER A 130 13.21 -5.92 -0.43
N GLN A 131 13.35 -7.19 -0.04
CA GLN A 131 12.93 -8.36 -0.81
C GLN A 131 11.41 -8.38 -1.12
N LYS A 132 10.60 -7.71 -0.29
CA LYS A 132 9.13 -7.62 -0.44
C LYS A 132 8.66 -6.37 -1.16
N LEU A 133 9.53 -5.37 -1.34
CA LEU A 133 9.16 -4.08 -1.94
C LEU A 133 8.60 -4.25 -3.34
N ALA A 134 9.23 -5.06 -4.20
CA ALA A 134 8.77 -5.26 -5.56
C ALA A 134 7.34 -5.83 -5.61
N SER A 135 7.03 -6.83 -4.78
CA SER A 135 5.68 -7.39 -4.69
C SER A 135 4.66 -6.38 -4.16
N ALA A 136 5.06 -5.55 -3.19
CA ALA A 136 4.18 -4.52 -2.63
C ALA A 136 3.92 -3.36 -3.60
N ILE A 137 4.93 -2.94 -4.38
CA ILE A 137 4.77 -1.93 -5.44
C ILE A 137 3.81 -2.43 -6.50
N THR A 138 3.95 -3.70 -6.93
CA THR A 138 3.02 -4.30 -7.91
C THR A 138 1.60 -4.37 -7.37
N GLU A 139 1.40 -4.78 -6.11
CA GLU A 139 0.06 -4.81 -5.50
C GLU A 139 -0.53 -3.39 -5.40
N TYR A 140 0.29 -2.40 -5.06
CA TYR A 140 -0.12 -1.00 -5.04
C TYR A 140 -0.60 -0.53 -6.42
N GLN A 141 0.19 -0.75 -7.46
CA GLN A 141 -0.15 -0.37 -8.84
C GLN A 141 -1.47 -1.03 -9.31
N GLN A 142 -1.65 -2.31 -9.02
CA GLN A 142 -2.90 -3.02 -9.33
C GLN A 142 -4.10 -2.46 -8.56
N THR A 143 -3.89 -2.07 -7.30
CA THR A 143 -4.95 -1.51 -6.44
C THR A 143 -5.33 -0.10 -6.89
N VAL A 144 -4.36 0.74 -7.25
CA VAL A 144 -4.62 2.06 -7.84
C VAL A 144 -5.39 1.94 -9.15
N SER A 145 -5.01 1.01 -10.02
CA SER A 145 -5.73 0.77 -11.29
C SER A 145 -7.21 0.45 -11.06
N LYS A 146 -7.51 -0.40 -10.06
CA LYS A 146 -8.91 -0.71 -9.67
C LYS A 146 -9.64 0.49 -9.08
N ALA A 147 -8.95 1.31 -8.29
CA ALA A 147 -9.53 2.54 -7.75
C ALA A 147 -9.90 3.53 -8.87
N VAL A 148 -9.00 3.72 -9.84
CA VAL A 148 -9.24 4.53 -11.05
C VAL A 148 -10.45 4.05 -11.83
N GLU A 149 -10.57 2.74 -12.06
CA GLU A 149 -11.74 2.16 -12.73
C GLU A 149 -13.04 2.43 -11.96
N SER A 150 -13.03 2.35 -10.63
CA SER A 150 -14.23 2.64 -9.83
C SER A 150 -14.58 4.13 -9.81
N LEU A 151 -13.59 5.01 -9.76
CA LEU A 151 -13.79 6.46 -9.82
C LEU A 151 -14.42 6.90 -11.14
N THR A 152 -13.93 6.38 -12.27
CA THR A 152 -14.45 6.71 -13.61
C THR A 152 -15.86 6.16 -13.88
N ARG A 153 -16.25 5.07 -13.21
CA ARG A 153 -17.61 4.48 -13.30
C ARG A 153 -18.63 5.16 -12.38
N THR A 154 -18.19 5.87 -11.35
CA THR A 154 -19.09 6.51 -10.39
C THR A 154 -19.48 7.89 -10.88
N ASP A 155 -20.78 8.14 -11.03
CA ASP A 155 -21.28 9.49 -11.33
C ASP A 155 -21.38 10.29 -10.00
N PRO A 156 -20.51 11.30 -9.74
CA PRO A 156 -20.50 12.06 -8.49
C PRO A 156 -21.78 12.86 -8.26
N LYS A 157 -22.57 13.11 -9.33
CA LYS A 157 -23.80 13.92 -9.34
C LYS A 157 -24.89 13.48 -8.37
N LYS A 158 -24.75 12.34 -7.69
CA LYS A 158 -25.78 11.78 -6.81
C LYS A 158 -25.60 12.05 -5.32
N ASP A 159 -24.44 12.47 -4.84
CA ASP A 159 -24.24 12.68 -3.39
C ASP A 159 -23.04 13.57 -3.02
N SER A 160 -23.32 14.79 -2.52
CA SER A 160 -22.33 15.67 -1.87
C SER A 160 -21.53 14.96 -0.75
N GLN A 161 -22.15 13.98 -0.08
CA GLN A 161 -21.51 13.18 0.96
C GLN A 161 -20.37 12.29 0.40
N ASN A 162 -20.46 11.87 -0.86
CA ASN A 162 -19.41 11.08 -1.53
C ASN A 162 -18.17 11.95 -1.85
N LEU A 163 -18.36 13.23 -2.19
CA LEU A 163 -17.25 14.14 -2.50
C LEU A 163 -16.39 14.36 -1.25
N LYS A 164 -16.99 14.62 -0.09
CA LYS A 164 -16.25 14.81 1.17
C LYS A 164 -15.38 13.60 1.52
N GLU A 165 -15.94 12.40 1.42
CA GLU A 165 -15.21 11.17 1.71
C GLU A 165 -14.10 10.90 0.68
N LEU A 166 -14.37 11.16 -0.59
CA LEU A 166 -13.39 11.06 -1.67
C LEU A 166 -12.18 11.98 -1.41
N VAL A 167 -12.42 13.27 -1.14
CA VAL A 167 -11.34 14.25 -0.85
C VAL A 167 -10.51 13.79 0.34
N ALA A 168 -11.16 13.31 1.41
CA ALA A 168 -10.45 12.82 2.59
C ALA A 168 -9.55 11.61 2.29
N GLU A 169 -10.00 10.66 1.48
CA GLU A 169 -9.20 9.50 1.10
C GLU A 169 -8.07 9.87 0.11
N VAL A 170 -8.33 10.74 -0.88
CA VAL A 170 -7.32 11.24 -1.82
C VAL A 170 -6.20 11.96 -1.08
N LYS A 171 -6.53 12.83 -0.11
CA LYS A 171 -5.55 13.53 0.71
C LYS A 171 -4.67 12.56 1.51
N LYS A 172 -5.27 11.54 2.15
CA LYS A 172 -4.50 10.50 2.85
C LYS A 172 -3.55 9.76 1.90
N ILE A 173 -4.00 9.44 0.68
CA ILE A 173 -3.19 8.76 -0.33
C ILE A 173 -1.99 9.63 -0.70
N GLU A 174 -2.19 10.93 -0.92
CA GLU A 174 -1.13 11.89 -1.24
C GLU A 174 -0.12 12.04 -0.10
N GLU A 175 -0.59 12.23 1.13
CA GLU A 175 0.26 12.32 2.32
C GLU A 175 1.12 11.06 2.51
N LYS A 176 0.52 9.87 2.44
CA LYS A 176 1.25 8.60 2.56
C LYS A 176 2.20 8.36 1.40
N THR A 177 1.82 8.75 0.18
CA THR A 177 2.68 8.69 -1.00
C THR A 177 3.94 9.54 -0.79
N ASN A 178 3.79 10.76 -0.26
CA ASN A 178 4.92 11.63 0.05
C ASN A 178 5.83 11.05 1.14
N ILE A 179 5.26 10.42 2.18
CA ILE A 179 6.02 9.70 3.19
C ILE A 179 6.85 8.58 2.54
N ILE A 180 6.24 7.76 1.68
CA ILE A 180 6.92 6.64 1.02
C ILE A 180 8.02 7.11 0.07
N LYS A 181 7.77 8.20 -0.70
CA LYS A 181 8.80 8.85 -1.52
C LYS A 181 9.99 9.31 -0.66
N SER A 182 9.72 9.88 0.52
CA SER A 182 10.78 10.29 1.47
C SER A 182 11.59 9.11 2.04
N LEU A 183 11.03 7.90 2.02
CA LEU A 183 11.71 6.65 2.40
C LEU A 183 12.56 6.07 1.26
N GLY A 184 12.66 6.74 0.12
CA GLY A 184 13.50 6.32 -1.02
C GLY A 184 12.88 5.23 -1.89
N ILE A 185 11.56 5.01 -1.80
CA ILE A 185 10.85 4.09 -2.69
C ILE A 185 10.42 4.87 -3.94
N GLU A 186 11.05 4.56 -5.07
CA GLU A 186 10.72 5.13 -6.38
C GLU A 186 9.55 4.36 -7.03
N GLY A 187 8.85 5.01 -7.97
CA GLY A 187 7.74 4.40 -8.73
C GLY A 187 6.39 4.36 -8.00
N ILE A 188 6.25 5.07 -6.88
CA ILE A 188 4.99 5.25 -6.14
C ILE A 188 4.48 6.67 -6.36
N GLY A 189 3.22 6.81 -6.75
CA GLY A 189 2.58 8.12 -6.99
C GLY A 189 2.89 8.78 -8.34
N GLU A 190 3.52 8.08 -9.27
CA GLU A 190 3.62 8.48 -10.68
C GLU A 190 2.63 7.63 -11.47
N ASN A 191 1.35 8.00 -11.42
CA ASN A 191 0.31 7.27 -12.13
C ASN A 191 -0.57 8.26 -12.91
N GLN A 192 -0.30 8.36 -14.21
CA GLN A 192 -1.05 9.23 -15.12
C GLN A 192 -2.55 8.86 -15.16
N GLU A 193 -2.93 7.61 -14.99
CA GLU A 193 -4.34 7.20 -14.97
C GLU A 193 -5.06 7.71 -13.72
N TRP A 194 -4.35 7.74 -12.59
CA TRP A 194 -4.85 8.33 -11.34
C TRP A 194 -5.06 9.83 -11.49
N ASP A 195 -4.05 10.53 -12.02
CA ASP A 195 -4.12 11.97 -12.25
C ASP A 195 -5.24 12.31 -13.24
N ASN A 196 -5.38 11.57 -14.33
CA ASN A 196 -6.46 11.74 -15.30
C ASN A 196 -7.85 11.51 -14.68
N ALA A 197 -7.99 10.51 -13.81
CA ALA A 197 -9.27 10.25 -13.14
C ALA A 197 -9.65 11.40 -12.18
N LEU A 198 -8.69 11.91 -11.41
CA LEU A 198 -8.92 13.08 -10.56
C LEU A 198 -9.22 14.33 -11.40
N ALA A 199 -8.51 14.54 -12.50
CA ALA A 199 -8.75 15.64 -13.43
C ALA A 199 -10.19 15.64 -13.95
N GLN A 200 -10.72 14.47 -14.36
CA GLN A 200 -12.10 14.36 -14.83
C GLN A 200 -13.14 14.69 -13.76
N ILE A 201 -12.84 14.40 -12.49
CA ILE A 201 -13.72 14.75 -11.38
C ILE A 201 -13.64 16.26 -11.14
N VAL A 202 -12.44 16.83 -11.03
CA VAL A 202 -12.24 18.28 -10.84
C VAL A 202 -12.88 19.09 -11.96
N GLU A 203 -12.65 18.72 -13.22
CA GLU A 203 -13.20 19.42 -14.39
C GLU A 203 -14.73 19.44 -14.36
N ARG A 204 -15.35 18.34 -13.93
CA ARG A 204 -16.81 18.24 -13.81
C ARG A 204 -17.34 19.18 -12.74
N GLU A 205 -16.72 19.15 -11.55
CA GLU A 205 -17.14 20.01 -10.44
C GLU A 205 -16.90 21.49 -10.77
N ILE A 206 -15.81 21.84 -11.46
CA ILE A 206 -15.58 23.21 -11.97
C ILE A 206 -16.73 23.64 -12.90
N LYS A 207 -17.10 22.80 -13.88
CA LYS A 207 -18.21 23.10 -14.79
C LYS A 207 -19.53 23.28 -14.06
N ASP A 208 -19.82 22.39 -13.10
CA ASP A 208 -21.05 22.49 -12.30
C ASP A 208 -21.04 23.80 -11.46
N LEU A 209 -19.90 24.23 -10.92
CA LEU A 209 -19.75 25.52 -10.21
C LEU A 209 -19.89 26.73 -11.13
N GLU A 210 -19.35 26.68 -12.36
CA GLU A 210 -19.48 27.75 -13.37
C GLU A 210 -20.93 28.00 -13.81
N GLU A 211 -21.78 26.96 -13.76
CA GLU A 211 -23.20 27.07 -14.07
C GLU A 211 -24.03 27.67 -12.91
N THR A 212 -23.45 27.81 -11.72
CA THR A 212 -24.14 28.33 -10.52
C THR A 212 -23.89 29.82 -10.28
N THR A 213 -24.82 30.47 -9.58
CA THR A 213 -24.66 31.88 -9.17
C THR A 213 -23.74 31.95 -7.93
N LEU A 214 -22.50 32.36 -8.14
CA LEU A 214 -21.48 32.50 -7.08
C LEU A 214 -21.37 33.95 -6.57
N THR A 215 -21.01 34.11 -5.30
CA THR A 215 -20.60 35.41 -4.72
C THR A 215 -19.22 35.84 -5.23
N GLU A 216 -18.82 37.10 -5.02
CA GLU A 216 -17.48 37.59 -5.40
C GLU A 216 -16.36 36.77 -4.73
N GLU A 217 -16.50 36.44 -3.43
CA GLU A 217 -15.53 35.58 -2.71
C GLU A 217 -15.49 34.16 -3.28
N GLN A 218 -16.64 33.59 -3.68
CA GLN A 218 -16.70 32.27 -4.30
C GLN A 218 -16.12 32.28 -5.72
N GLN A 219 -16.23 33.39 -6.46
CA GLN A 219 -15.60 33.54 -7.77
C GLN A 219 -14.07 33.58 -7.65
N GLU A 220 -13.51 34.28 -6.66
CA GLU A 220 -12.08 34.25 -6.38
C GLU A 220 -11.60 32.83 -6.04
N ALA A 221 -12.35 32.10 -5.21
CA ALA A 221 -12.05 30.70 -4.90
C ALA A 221 -12.14 29.79 -6.13
N LEU A 222 -13.09 30.01 -7.05
CA LEU A 222 -13.18 29.28 -8.31
C LEU A 222 -11.96 29.52 -9.21
N ILE A 223 -11.44 30.75 -9.28
CA ILE A 223 -10.22 31.07 -10.02
C ILE A 223 -9.02 30.30 -9.43
N GLU A 224 -8.92 30.22 -8.10
CA GLU A 224 -7.88 29.41 -7.47
C GLU A 224 -8.00 27.92 -7.79
N ILE A 225 -9.22 27.37 -7.80
CA ILE A 225 -9.50 25.98 -8.17
C ILE A 225 -9.06 25.72 -9.62
N GLN A 226 -9.36 26.63 -10.54
CA GLN A 226 -8.95 26.53 -11.95
C GLN A 226 -7.43 26.58 -12.10
N ASN A 227 -6.74 27.46 -11.37
CA ASN A 227 -5.28 27.52 -11.36
C ASN A 227 -4.65 26.22 -10.86
N ASP A 228 -5.20 25.62 -9.80
CA ASP A 228 -4.75 24.33 -9.28
C ASP A 228 -4.99 23.20 -10.29
N TYR A 229 -6.12 23.22 -10.99
CA TYR A 229 -6.41 22.27 -12.08
C TYR A 229 -5.41 22.38 -13.24
N GLU A 230 -5.12 23.59 -13.70
CA GLU A 230 -4.14 23.83 -14.78
C GLU A 230 -2.72 23.45 -14.38
N ALA A 231 -2.37 23.63 -13.10
CA ALA A 231 -1.09 23.21 -12.54
C ALA A 231 -0.97 21.68 -12.33
N GLY A 232 -2.06 20.91 -12.53
CA GLY A 232 -2.12 19.48 -12.25
C GLY A 232 -2.26 19.12 -10.77
N ASN A 233 -2.54 20.10 -9.90
CA ASN A 233 -2.73 19.94 -8.46
C ASN A 233 -4.16 19.48 -8.13
N TYR A 234 -4.62 18.38 -8.73
CA TYR A 234 -6.02 17.95 -8.67
C TYR A 234 -6.52 17.66 -7.23
N SER A 235 -5.66 17.16 -6.35
CA SER A 235 -5.99 16.95 -4.93
C SER A 235 -6.34 18.26 -4.22
N GLN A 236 -5.54 19.32 -4.46
CA GLN A 236 -5.77 20.65 -3.88
C GLN A 236 -7.02 21.30 -4.48
N ALA A 237 -7.23 21.17 -5.79
CA ALA A 237 -8.43 21.64 -6.44
C ALA A 237 -9.69 21.01 -5.85
N LEU A 238 -9.70 19.68 -5.62
CA LEU A 238 -10.81 18.98 -4.97
C LEU A 238 -11.06 19.45 -3.54
N GLU A 239 -10.01 19.72 -2.76
CA GLU A 239 -10.15 20.25 -1.40
C GLU A 239 -10.82 21.63 -1.41
N LYS A 240 -10.39 22.53 -2.31
CA LYS A 240 -10.99 23.86 -2.46
C LYS A 240 -12.44 23.80 -2.95
N ILE A 241 -12.76 22.91 -3.90
CA ILE A 241 -14.13 22.65 -4.34
C ILE A 241 -15.00 22.24 -3.15
N LEU A 242 -14.54 21.30 -2.33
CA LEU A 242 -15.28 20.83 -1.16
C LEU A 242 -15.54 21.97 -0.15
N LEU A 243 -14.58 22.88 0.04
CA LEU A 243 -14.74 24.05 0.91
C LEU A 243 -15.78 25.04 0.35
N LEU A 244 -15.75 25.27 -0.97
CA LEU A 244 -16.67 26.17 -1.64
C LEU A 244 -18.11 25.66 -1.59
N THR A 245 -18.33 24.35 -1.80
CA THR A 245 -19.67 23.74 -1.84
C THR A 245 -20.30 23.55 -0.45
N ASN A 246 -19.52 23.63 0.63
CA ASN A 246 -20.01 23.49 2.02
C ASN A 246 -20.24 24.83 2.74
N ASN A 247 -19.90 25.96 2.11
CA ASN A 247 -20.16 27.32 2.60
C ASN A 247 -21.40 27.91 1.93
#